data_AF-A0A1Y1Q424-F1
#
_entry.id   AF-A0A1Y1Q424-F1
#
_cell.length_a   1.000
_cell.length_b   1.000
_cell.length_c   1.000
_cell.angle_alpha   90.00
_cell.angle_beta   90.00
_cell.angle_gamma   90.00
#
_symmetry.space_group_name_H-M   'P 1'
#
loop_
_entity.id
_entity.type
_entity.pdbx_description
1 polymer ?
#
loop_
_entity_poly.entity_id
_entity_poly.type
_entity_poly.pdbx_seq_one_letter_code
_entity_poly.pdbx_strand_id
1 'polypeptide(L)'
;MTFKILLLLGIFPLGWSPLILASVKPVTDQDSLILRANITDNHCLECHGVKGYAVPLGKHGDTPKKTLDVNIDNLRDSVHGKLTCLQCHIDIQQLPHRKDGLSPVDCIHCHQQLHRESTELIEELKRGRTMVGLIPSYAPTPSAVKQFTQDYTHSIHAQPRTDKPPQPNAECQACHGTHYVFPATDSRALSHRLASPEVCGQCHTKALAEYRGSVHGAALKTPWKGESAVCSDCHTAHQISVATELTARRIITEQCGNCHAAALASYMDSYHGQLAWLGGEKVAKCYDCHEAHDTRKIEDPAAKVNPTHLLKTCQECHHHATTRFIQFQPHANTRDFDKYPALWLVAKGMVVLVIIVLIFFYSHSLLWFYRSWQTRKLNHLHQAPLPANIDTHQHFQRFSWPWRVNHWLLALSVMTLVFTGMTVMYADSFWAINTVTILGGPENAATIHRIAAVIFLTAILGHLLALFYKLIMRRQGHFACITTLSRCYRHDWTIPLVFW
;
A
#
# COMPACT_ATOMS: atom_id res chain seq x y z
N MET A 1 -14.01 37.89 -54.60
CA MET A 1 -15.02 38.93 -54.91
C MET A 1 -14.71 40.14 -54.05
N THR A 2 -13.86 41.02 -54.56
CA THR A 2 -14.19 42.29 -55.24
C THR A 2 -14.44 43.44 -54.26
N PHE A 3 -13.39 44.26 -54.14
CA PHE A 3 -13.37 45.69 -53.88
C PHE A 3 -14.68 46.43 -54.20
N LYS A 4 -15.06 47.38 -53.33
CA LYS A 4 -15.72 48.62 -53.76
C LYS A 4 -15.32 49.79 -52.85
N ILE A 5 -14.46 50.62 -53.44
CA ILE A 5 -14.23 52.03 -53.08
C ILE A 5 -15.46 52.82 -53.51
N LEU A 6 -15.95 53.74 -52.67
CA LEU A 6 -16.68 54.91 -53.14
C LEU A 6 -16.46 56.09 -52.20
N LEU A 7 -15.73 57.07 -52.75
CA LEU A 7 -15.50 58.42 -52.28
C LEU A 7 -16.72 59.27 -52.66
N LEU A 8 -17.23 60.12 -51.77
CA LEU A 8 -17.98 61.31 -52.17
C LEU A 8 -17.91 62.39 -51.06
N LEU A 9 -17.45 63.57 -51.48
CA LEU A 9 -17.29 64.81 -50.74
C LEU A 9 -18.66 65.45 -50.40
N GLY A 10 -18.74 66.10 -49.24
CA GLY A 10 -19.86 66.97 -48.85
C GLY A 10 -19.40 68.01 -47.82
N ILE A 11 -19.69 69.28 -48.10
CA ILE A 11 -19.14 70.51 -47.53
C ILE A 11 -20.12 71.12 -46.50
N PHE A 12 -19.61 71.49 -45.31
CA PHE A 12 -20.08 72.51 -44.31
C PHE A 12 -21.50 72.38 -43.68
N PRO A 13 -21.82 73.01 -42.51
CA PRO A 13 -21.14 74.13 -41.86
C PRO A 13 -20.87 74.05 -40.35
N LEU A 14 -20.05 75.02 -39.95
CA LEU A 14 -19.73 75.54 -38.62
C LEU A 14 -20.95 75.64 -37.68
N GLY A 15 -20.82 75.03 -36.50
CA GLY A 15 -21.68 75.27 -35.34
C GLY A 15 -20.81 75.35 -34.08
N TRP A 16 -20.48 76.57 -33.68
CA TRP A 16 -19.77 76.86 -32.44
C TRP A 16 -20.60 76.43 -31.23
N SER A 17 -20.03 75.58 -30.36
CA SER A 17 -20.48 75.40 -28.98
C SER A 17 -19.31 75.73 -28.07
N PRO A 18 -19.47 76.65 -27.09
CA PRO A 18 -18.37 77.07 -26.25
C PRO A 18 -17.96 75.92 -25.32
N LEU A 19 -16.69 75.51 -25.47
CA LEU A 19 -15.95 74.74 -24.48
C LEU A 19 -15.96 75.49 -23.15
N ILE A 20 -16.73 74.97 -22.19
CA ILE A 20 -16.42 75.21 -20.77
C ILE A 20 -15.14 74.43 -20.50
N LEU A 21 -14.00 75.12 -20.54
CA LEU A 21 -12.75 74.65 -19.95
C LEU A 21 -12.95 74.54 -18.44
N ALA A 22 -13.50 73.42 -17.98
CA ALA A 22 -13.09 72.89 -16.70
C ALA A 22 -11.66 72.38 -16.90
N SER A 23 -10.70 73.10 -16.34
CA SER A 23 -9.31 72.68 -16.19
C SER A 23 -9.24 71.45 -15.29
N VAL A 24 -9.66 70.30 -15.81
CA VAL A 24 -9.19 69.01 -15.30
C VAL A 24 -7.73 68.96 -15.69
N LYS A 25 -6.86 69.28 -14.73
CA LYS A 25 -5.46 68.92 -14.82
C LYS A 25 -5.42 67.44 -15.24
N PRO A 26 -4.72 67.07 -16.32
CA PRO A 26 -4.40 65.66 -16.52
C PRO A 26 -3.56 65.28 -15.31
N VAL A 27 -4.14 64.49 -14.40
CA VAL A 27 -3.34 63.77 -13.40
C VAL A 27 -2.58 62.75 -14.23
N THR A 28 -1.38 63.14 -14.64
CA THR A 28 -0.36 62.23 -15.11
C THR A 28 -0.04 61.32 -13.93
N ASP A 29 -0.70 60.17 -13.86
CA ASP A 29 -0.43 59.09 -12.91
C ASP A 29 0.89 58.37 -13.28
N GLN A 30 1.95 59.17 -13.47
CA GLN A 30 3.32 58.72 -13.76
C GLN A 30 4.27 58.99 -12.58
N ASP A 31 3.78 59.60 -11.49
CA ASP A 31 4.61 60.00 -10.34
C ASP A 31 4.64 58.99 -9.17
N SER A 32 4.11 57.76 -9.33
CA SER A 32 4.09 56.80 -8.21
C SER A 32 4.33 55.33 -8.58
N LEU A 33 5.05 55.07 -9.67
CA LEU A 33 5.48 53.71 -10.02
C LEU A 33 6.77 53.34 -9.26
N ILE A 34 6.65 52.44 -8.29
CA ILE A 34 7.81 51.86 -7.60
C ILE A 34 8.25 50.61 -8.37
N LEU A 35 9.44 50.64 -8.96
CA LEU A 35 10.03 49.50 -9.67
C LEU A 35 10.56 48.45 -8.70
N ARG A 36 10.57 47.17 -9.10
CA ARG A 36 10.95 45.99 -8.28
C ARG A 36 12.18 46.18 -7.40
N ALA A 37 13.24 46.79 -7.94
CA ALA A 37 14.50 47.00 -7.21
C ALA A 37 14.34 47.85 -5.93
N ASN A 38 13.32 48.69 -5.88
CA ASN A 38 13.06 49.62 -4.77
C ASN A 38 11.82 49.21 -3.93
N ILE A 39 11.20 48.07 -4.22
CA ILE A 39 10.06 47.58 -3.45
C ILE A 39 10.58 46.97 -2.14
N THR A 40 10.01 47.40 -1.02
CA THR A 40 10.22 46.82 0.31
C THR A 40 8.92 46.20 0.82
N ASP A 41 8.99 45.33 1.84
CA ASP A 41 7.80 44.73 2.44
C ASP A 41 6.83 45.80 2.99
N ASN A 42 7.33 46.94 3.47
CA ASN A 42 6.49 48.04 3.92
C ASN A 42 5.58 48.58 2.80
N HIS A 43 6.10 48.71 1.57
CA HIS A 43 5.29 49.14 0.43
C HIS A 43 4.16 48.14 0.13
N CYS A 44 4.38 46.84 0.37
CA CYS A 44 3.30 45.85 0.25
C CYS A 44 2.26 46.02 1.37
N LEU A 45 2.72 46.24 2.61
CA LEU A 45 1.89 46.36 3.79
C LEU A 45 1.06 47.65 3.86
N GLU A 46 1.42 48.70 3.12
CA GLU A 46 0.60 49.91 2.98
C GLU A 46 -0.83 49.62 2.51
N CYS A 47 -0.97 48.64 1.61
CA CYS A 47 -2.27 48.16 1.13
C CYS A 47 -2.66 46.82 1.77
N HIS A 48 -1.76 45.83 1.73
CA HIS A 48 -2.07 44.48 2.21
C HIS A 48 -2.02 44.33 3.73
N GLY A 49 -1.40 45.26 4.46
CA GLY A 49 -1.41 45.23 5.94
C GLY A 49 -2.70 45.77 6.55
N VAL A 50 -3.58 46.38 5.74
CA VAL A 50 -4.84 46.96 6.21
C VAL A 50 -5.87 45.85 6.42
N LYS A 51 -6.26 45.63 7.68
CA LYS A 51 -7.24 44.59 8.04
C LYS A 51 -8.54 44.74 7.24
N GLY A 52 -8.98 43.64 6.62
CA GLY A 52 -10.20 43.61 5.81
C GLY A 52 -10.06 44.23 4.42
N TYR A 53 -8.84 44.56 3.98
CA TYR A 53 -8.57 44.96 2.60
C TYR A 53 -9.01 43.84 1.64
N ALA A 54 -9.87 44.19 0.69
CA ALA A 54 -10.46 43.25 -0.25
C ALA A 54 -10.77 43.93 -1.58
N VAL A 55 -10.64 43.19 -2.68
CA VAL A 55 -10.98 43.66 -4.02
C VAL A 55 -12.26 42.99 -4.53
N PRO A 56 -13.15 43.71 -5.23
CA PRO A 56 -14.33 43.10 -5.83
C PRO A 56 -13.95 42.19 -7.00
N LEU A 57 -14.60 41.04 -7.11
CA LEU A 57 -14.45 40.12 -8.24
C LEU A 57 -15.47 40.41 -9.37
N GLY A 58 -16.53 41.19 -9.08
CA GLY A 58 -17.54 41.61 -10.06
C GLY A 58 -17.13 42.82 -10.89
N LYS A 59 -17.65 42.92 -12.13
CA LYS A 59 -17.36 44.00 -13.09
C LYS A 59 -17.77 45.41 -12.61
N HIS A 60 -18.66 45.50 -11.62
CA HIS A 60 -19.22 46.77 -11.12
C HIS A 60 -19.00 46.99 -9.61
N GLY A 61 -18.03 46.31 -9.00
CA GLY A 61 -17.77 46.44 -7.56
C GLY A 61 -18.61 45.51 -6.68
N ASP A 62 -19.42 44.66 -7.30
CA ASP A 62 -20.30 43.72 -6.61
C ASP A 62 -19.56 42.51 -6.02
N THR A 63 -20.18 41.91 -5.01
CA THR A 63 -19.79 40.62 -4.42
C THR A 63 -19.77 39.51 -5.48
N PRO A 64 -18.84 38.54 -5.40
CA PRO A 64 -17.95 38.24 -4.27
C PRO A 64 -16.72 39.16 -4.18
N LYS A 65 -16.27 39.46 -2.96
CA LYS A 65 -15.00 40.17 -2.72
C LYS A 65 -13.91 39.14 -2.40
N LYS A 66 -12.70 39.36 -2.93
CA LYS A 66 -11.51 38.60 -2.57
C LYS A 66 -10.73 39.38 -1.51
N THR A 67 -10.67 38.83 -0.31
CA THR A 67 -9.84 39.33 0.77
C THR A 67 -8.37 39.23 0.39
N LEU A 68 -7.62 40.31 0.58
CA LEU A 68 -6.21 40.44 0.24
C LEU A 68 -5.36 40.93 1.41
N ASP A 69 -5.94 41.13 2.61
CA ASP A 69 -5.16 41.52 3.78
C ASP A 69 -4.28 40.39 4.31
N VAL A 70 -3.12 40.79 4.82
CA VAL A 70 -2.07 39.94 5.38
C VAL A 70 -1.72 40.50 6.76
N ASN A 71 -1.85 39.65 7.77
CA ASN A 71 -1.37 39.94 9.11
C ASN A 71 0.12 39.60 9.17
N ILE A 72 0.96 40.64 9.28
CA ILE A 72 2.41 40.48 9.27
C ILE A 72 2.94 39.70 10.47
N ASP A 73 2.29 39.81 11.64
CA ASP A 73 2.73 39.09 12.84
C ASP A 73 2.49 37.58 12.68
N ASN A 74 1.34 37.19 12.15
CA ASN A 74 1.05 35.78 11.83
C ASN A 74 1.98 35.23 10.73
N LEU A 75 2.33 36.05 9.72
CA LEU A 75 3.30 35.64 8.70
C LEU A 75 4.69 35.45 9.30
N ARG A 76 5.12 36.33 10.21
CA ARG A 76 6.41 36.23 10.93
C ARG A 76 6.49 35.01 11.83
N ASP A 77 5.38 34.57 12.40
CA ASP A 77 5.25 33.32 13.16
C ASP A 77 5.30 32.06 12.29
N SER A 78 5.15 32.19 10.96
CA SER A 78 5.19 31.05 10.04
C SER A 78 6.62 30.53 9.81
N VAL A 79 6.75 29.34 9.21
CA VAL A 79 8.06 28.78 8.80
C VAL A 79 8.77 29.65 7.74
N HIS A 80 8.01 30.51 7.06
CA HIS A 80 8.50 31.44 6.06
C HIS A 80 8.66 32.88 6.60
N GLY A 81 8.55 33.10 7.91
CA GLY A 81 8.55 34.45 8.50
C GLY A 81 9.82 35.28 8.31
N LYS A 82 10.89 34.68 7.80
CA LYS A 82 12.15 35.37 7.41
C LYS A 82 12.19 35.79 5.94
N LEU A 83 11.25 35.34 5.12
CA LEU A 83 11.18 35.69 3.70
C LEU A 83 10.49 37.04 3.52
N THR A 84 10.99 37.83 2.58
CA THR A 84 10.35 39.05 2.11
C THR A 84 9.20 38.72 1.14
N CYS A 85 8.27 39.66 0.96
CA CYS A 85 7.11 39.46 0.08
C CYS A 85 7.54 39.09 -1.36
N LEU A 86 8.61 39.72 -1.86
CA LEU A 86 9.12 39.52 -3.22
C LEU A 86 9.89 38.20 -3.43
N GLN A 87 10.27 37.50 -2.35
CA GLN A 87 10.87 36.17 -2.44
C GLN A 87 9.82 35.10 -2.78
N CYS A 88 8.56 35.29 -2.38
CA CYS A 88 7.44 34.44 -2.79
C CYS A 88 6.75 35.00 -4.04
N HIS A 89 6.51 36.30 -4.09
CA HIS A 89 5.87 36.99 -5.22
C HIS A 89 6.90 37.47 -6.26
N ILE A 90 7.56 36.50 -6.90
CA ILE A 90 8.68 36.74 -7.81
C ILE A 90 8.29 37.50 -9.09
N ASP A 91 7.01 37.46 -9.48
CA ASP A 91 6.52 38.07 -10.72
C ASP A 91 6.14 39.55 -10.58
N ILE A 92 6.15 40.11 -9.37
CA ILE A 92 5.83 41.53 -9.15
C ILE A 92 6.97 42.41 -9.65
N GLN A 93 6.76 43.14 -10.75
CA GLN A 93 7.77 44.04 -11.33
C GLN A 93 7.62 45.51 -10.94
N GLN A 94 6.42 45.92 -10.51
CA GLN A 94 6.11 47.30 -10.15
C GLN A 94 4.96 47.37 -9.14
N LEU A 95 4.90 48.44 -8.34
CA LEU A 95 3.74 48.83 -7.53
C LEU A 95 3.19 50.18 -8.01
N PRO A 96 1.86 50.34 -8.09
CA PRO A 96 0.84 49.29 -7.97
C PRO A 96 0.97 48.23 -9.09
N HIS A 97 0.77 46.96 -8.75
CA HIS A 97 0.88 45.86 -9.73
C HIS A 97 -0.36 45.82 -10.65
N ARG A 98 -0.21 45.28 -11.87
CA ARG A 98 -1.26 45.27 -12.94
C ARG A 98 -2.55 44.57 -12.47
N LYS A 99 -3.70 44.98 -13.05
CA LYS A 99 -5.05 44.46 -12.74
C LYS A 99 -5.31 43.05 -13.25
N ASP A 100 -4.47 42.56 -14.16
CA ASP A 100 -4.66 41.31 -14.91
C ASP A 100 -4.41 40.05 -14.04
N GLY A 101 -4.03 40.26 -12.78
CA GLY A 101 -3.71 39.20 -11.81
C GLY A 101 -2.23 38.83 -11.82
N LEU A 102 -1.74 38.37 -10.68
CA LEU A 102 -0.41 37.80 -10.53
C LEU A 102 -0.48 36.28 -10.69
N SER A 103 0.60 35.66 -11.18
CA SER A 103 0.74 34.21 -11.15
C SER A 103 0.65 33.69 -9.71
N PRO A 104 0.07 32.50 -9.48
CA PRO A 104 0.15 31.83 -8.19
C PRO A 104 1.62 31.59 -7.78
N VAL A 105 1.88 31.64 -6.46
CA VAL A 105 3.19 31.32 -5.92
C VAL A 105 3.49 29.83 -6.13
N ASP A 106 4.60 29.52 -6.79
CA ASP A 106 5.06 28.15 -7.01
C ASP A 106 5.92 27.67 -5.84
N CYS A 107 5.28 26.96 -4.90
CA CYS A 107 5.94 26.37 -3.74
C CYS A 107 6.94 25.27 -4.15
N ILE A 108 6.65 24.54 -5.23
CA ILE A 108 7.40 23.34 -5.64
C ILE A 108 8.80 23.74 -6.11
N HIS A 109 8.90 24.83 -6.88
CA HIS A 109 10.17 25.31 -7.42
C HIS A 109 11.24 25.50 -6.33
N CYS A 110 10.88 26.17 -5.23
CA CYS A 110 11.81 26.40 -4.12
C CYS A 110 12.04 25.12 -3.30
N HIS A 111 10.97 24.40 -2.94
CA HIS A 111 11.06 23.24 -2.06
C HIS A 111 11.82 22.05 -2.67
N GLN A 112 11.87 21.92 -4.00
CA GLN A 112 12.70 20.92 -4.68
C GLN A 112 14.21 21.25 -4.66
N GLN A 113 14.57 22.51 -4.44
CA GLN A 113 15.96 22.99 -4.46
C GLN A 113 16.62 22.98 -3.07
N LEU A 114 15.88 22.64 -2.01
CA LEU A 114 16.41 22.55 -0.66
C LEU A 114 17.60 21.56 -0.59
N HIS A 115 18.63 21.94 0.19
CA HIS A 115 19.84 21.14 0.36
C HIS A 115 19.58 19.88 1.18
N ARG A 116 20.32 18.81 0.88
CA ARG A 116 20.36 17.61 1.72
C ARG A 116 21.24 17.88 2.93
N GLU A 117 20.79 17.42 4.09
CA GLU A 117 21.56 17.44 5.33
C GLU A 117 22.69 16.41 5.30
N SER A 118 23.66 16.55 6.20
CA SER A 118 24.74 15.58 6.35
C SER A 118 24.21 14.23 6.82
N THR A 119 24.87 13.15 6.41
CA THR A 119 24.51 11.77 6.76
C THR A 119 24.48 11.53 8.28
N GLU A 120 25.27 12.27 9.06
CA GLU A 120 25.33 12.19 10.52
C GLU A 120 24.02 12.68 11.18
N LEU A 121 23.46 13.79 10.71
CA LEU A 121 22.18 14.32 11.23
C LEU A 121 21.02 13.36 10.92
N ILE A 122 21.04 12.70 9.76
CA ILE A 122 20.04 11.69 9.39
C ILE A 122 20.10 10.47 10.32
N GLU A 123 21.30 10.01 10.69
CA GLU A 123 21.47 8.88 11.61
C GLU A 123 21.10 9.22 13.06
N GLU A 124 21.32 10.45 13.50
CA GLU A 124 20.89 10.94 14.81
C GLU A 124 19.35 11.00 14.91
N LEU A 125 18.69 11.49 13.86
CA LEU A 125 17.23 11.49 13.72
C LEU A 125 16.62 10.08 13.60
N LYS A 126 17.38 9.08 13.13
CA LYS A 126 16.97 7.67 13.15
C LYS A 126 17.13 7.04 14.54
N ARG A 127 18.21 7.35 15.27
CA ARG A 127 18.42 6.89 16.65
C ARG A 127 17.39 7.46 17.64
N GLY A 128 16.92 8.69 17.40
CA GLY A 128 15.80 9.28 18.16
C GLY A 128 14.45 8.58 17.95
N ARG A 129 14.29 7.81 16.85
CA ARG A 129 13.07 7.04 16.54
C ARG A 129 13.00 5.66 17.20
N THR A 130 14.14 5.10 17.64
CA THR A 130 14.18 3.76 18.23
C THR A 130 13.89 3.75 19.73
N MET A 131 13.72 4.92 20.35
CA MET A 131 13.42 5.06 21.77
C MET A 131 12.05 5.74 21.94
N VAL A 132 11.06 4.95 22.36
CA VAL A 132 9.73 5.35 22.88
C VAL A 132 8.67 5.68 21.82
N GLY A 133 7.52 4.97 21.91
CA GLY A 133 6.29 5.13 21.13
C GLY A 133 5.53 6.43 21.44
N LEU A 134 6.21 7.56 21.37
CA LEU A 134 5.62 8.89 21.30
C LEU A 134 6.02 9.45 19.94
N ILE A 135 5.03 9.82 19.12
CA ILE A 135 5.24 10.51 17.84
C ILE A 135 6.15 11.72 18.12
N PRO A 136 7.43 11.71 17.72
CA PRO A 136 8.28 12.85 17.95
C PRO A 136 7.68 13.99 17.12
N SER A 137 7.47 15.12 17.77
CA SER A 137 7.12 16.39 17.13
C SER A 137 8.27 16.79 16.20
N TYR A 138 8.31 16.19 15.01
CA TYR A 138 9.38 16.39 14.05
C TYR A 138 9.16 17.73 13.37
N ALA A 139 10.03 18.70 13.64
CA ALA A 139 10.20 19.83 12.74
C ALA A 139 10.79 19.28 11.43
N PRO A 140 10.08 19.38 10.29
CA PRO A 140 10.55 18.80 9.06
C PRO A 140 11.84 19.47 8.61
N THR A 141 12.90 18.69 8.50
CA THR A 141 14.18 19.15 7.97
C THR A 141 14.06 19.58 6.49
N PRO A 142 14.95 20.46 5.97
CA PRO A 142 14.92 20.84 4.56
C PRO A 142 14.98 19.63 3.61
N SER A 143 15.71 18.57 4.01
CA SER A 143 15.80 17.32 3.28
C SER A 143 14.45 16.56 3.24
N ALA A 144 13.74 16.50 4.38
CA ALA A 144 12.42 15.89 4.48
C ALA A 144 11.37 16.68 3.67
N VAL A 145 11.40 18.01 3.76
CA VAL A 145 10.50 18.88 2.97
C VAL A 145 10.68 18.66 1.47
N LYS A 146 11.93 18.54 1.01
CA LYS A 146 12.22 18.19 -0.38
C LYS A 146 11.66 16.83 -0.78
N GLN A 147 11.83 15.81 0.07
CA GLN A 147 11.29 14.48 -0.19
C GLN A 147 9.76 14.51 -0.26
N PHE A 148 9.08 15.14 0.70
CA PHE A 148 7.62 15.26 0.69
C PHE A 148 7.10 16.01 -0.53
N THR A 149 7.84 17.02 -0.99
CA THR A 149 7.51 17.73 -2.23
C THR A 149 7.59 16.80 -3.44
N GLN A 150 8.62 15.94 -3.51
CA GLN A 150 8.75 14.94 -4.56
C GLN A 150 7.62 13.90 -4.49
N ASP A 151 7.34 13.38 -3.30
CA ASP A 151 6.25 12.41 -3.10
C ASP A 151 4.91 13.00 -3.53
N TYR A 152 4.64 14.26 -3.16
CA TYR A 152 3.43 14.98 -3.56
C TYR A 152 3.31 15.07 -5.07
N THR A 153 4.38 15.41 -5.80
CA THR A 153 4.34 15.51 -7.27
C THR A 153 3.99 14.19 -7.97
N HIS A 154 4.16 13.05 -7.29
CA HIS A 154 3.78 11.73 -7.78
C HIS A 154 2.42 11.23 -7.24
N SER A 155 1.78 11.99 -6.35
CA SER A 155 0.49 11.64 -5.74
C SER A 155 -0.69 11.95 -6.65
N ILE A 156 -1.86 11.37 -6.33
CA ILE A 156 -3.12 11.72 -7.02
C ILE A 156 -3.50 13.19 -6.81
N HIS A 157 -3.06 13.82 -5.72
CA HIS A 157 -3.35 15.23 -5.44
C HIS A 157 -2.63 16.21 -6.39
N ALA A 158 -1.44 15.86 -6.87
CA ALA A 158 -0.73 16.69 -7.85
C ALA A 158 -1.20 16.46 -9.30
N GLN A 159 -2.00 15.41 -9.55
CA GLN A 159 -2.52 15.15 -10.90
C GLN A 159 -3.53 16.24 -11.31
N PRO A 160 -3.58 16.59 -12.62
CA PRO A 160 -4.53 17.56 -13.12
C PRO A 160 -5.97 17.13 -12.84
N ARG A 161 -6.78 18.09 -12.41
CA ARG A 161 -8.21 17.91 -12.20
C ARG A 161 -8.91 17.63 -13.51
N THR A 162 -9.85 16.70 -13.49
CA THR A 162 -10.69 16.38 -14.65
C THR A 162 -11.66 17.51 -15.00
N ASP A 163 -12.14 18.27 -14.01
CA ASP A 163 -13.08 19.38 -14.20
C ASP A 163 -12.39 20.71 -14.58
N LYS A 164 -11.13 20.91 -14.17
CA LYS A 164 -10.36 22.16 -14.40
C LYS A 164 -8.88 21.87 -14.71
N PRO A 165 -8.54 21.45 -15.94
CA PRO A 165 -7.28 20.76 -16.24
C PRO A 165 -5.94 21.52 -16.26
N PRO A 166 -5.76 22.77 -15.80
CA PRO A 166 -4.42 23.14 -15.34
C PRO A 166 -4.25 23.06 -13.82
N GLN A 167 -5.33 22.91 -13.05
CA GLN A 167 -5.26 22.87 -11.59
C GLN A 167 -5.04 21.44 -11.09
N PRO A 168 -4.15 21.21 -10.12
CA PRO A 168 -4.01 19.91 -9.48
C PRO A 168 -5.23 19.62 -8.59
N ASN A 169 -5.45 18.34 -8.27
CA ASN A 169 -6.56 17.91 -7.41
C ASN A 169 -6.54 18.58 -6.02
N ALA A 170 -5.36 18.80 -5.44
CA ALA A 170 -5.19 19.63 -4.24
C ALA A 170 -3.82 20.32 -4.25
N GLU A 171 -3.78 21.64 -4.02
CA GLU A 171 -2.55 22.45 -3.99
C GLU A 171 -1.94 22.52 -2.58
N CYS A 172 -0.64 22.84 -2.46
CA CYS A 172 0.07 22.94 -1.18
C CYS A 172 -0.67 23.84 -0.17
N GLN A 173 -1.14 24.99 -0.64
CA GLN A 173 -1.86 25.97 0.17
C GLN A 173 -3.22 25.50 0.69
N ALA A 174 -3.85 24.52 0.04
CA ALA A 174 -5.12 23.97 0.52
C ALA A 174 -4.92 23.19 1.84
N CYS A 175 -3.74 22.61 2.04
CA CYS A 175 -3.40 21.83 3.22
C CYS A 175 -2.52 22.58 4.23
N HIS A 176 -1.69 23.52 3.76
CA HIS A 176 -0.70 24.24 4.58
C HIS A 176 -1.05 25.71 4.83
N GLY A 177 -1.98 26.28 4.05
CA GLY A 177 -2.24 27.72 4.02
C GLY A 177 -1.35 28.46 3.01
N THR A 178 -1.66 29.74 2.76
CA THR A 178 -0.91 30.60 1.83
C THR A 178 0.18 31.39 2.54
N HIS A 179 -0.19 32.39 3.34
CA HIS A 179 0.73 33.24 4.10
C HIS A 179 1.02 32.69 5.50
N TYR A 180 0.11 31.90 6.06
CA TYR A 180 0.18 31.45 7.46
C TYR A 180 0.57 29.97 7.55
N VAL A 181 1.73 29.63 6.97
CA VAL A 181 2.28 28.28 7.00
C VAL A 181 2.97 28.03 8.34
N PHE A 182 2.17 27.77 9.38
CA PHE A 182 2.69 27.49 10.71
C PHE A 182 3.35 26.09 10.79
N PRO A 183 4.29 25.87 11.73
CA PRO A 183 4.80 24.54 12.02
C PRO A 183 3.67 23.57 12.38
N ALA A 184 3.73 22.30 11.96
CA ALA A 184 2.68 21.31 12.22
C ALA A 184 2.44 21.02 13.73
N THR A 185 3.40 21.39 14.58
CA THR A 185 3.28 21.34 16.04
C THR A 185 2.38 22.44 16.61
N ASP A 186 2.18 23.52 15.86
CA ASP A 186 1.29 24.61 16.23
C ASP A 186 -0.16 24.23 15.93
N SER A 187 -1.03 24.36 16.94
CA SER A 187 -2.47 24.13 16.80
C SER A 187 -3.17 25.04 15.78
N ARG A 188 -2.57 26.19 15.43
CA ARG A 188 -3.06 27.11 14.40
C ARG A 188 -2.81 26.59 12.98
N ALA A 189 -1.89 25.65 12.81
CA ALA A 189 -1.52 25.14 11.50
C ALA A 189 -2.65 24.30 10.88
N LEU A 190 -2.93 24.51 9.60
CA LEU A 190 -3.81 23.61 8.85
C LEU A 190 -3.21 22.20 8.75
N SER A 191 -1.88 22.10 8.72
CA SER A 191 -1.14 20.84 8.75
C SER A 191 -1.07 20.19 10.14
N HIS A 192 -1.69 20.79 11.17
CA HIS A 192 -1.73 20.18 12.49
C HIS A 192 -2.55 18.88 12.46
N ARG A 193 -2.07 17.84 13.15
CA ARG A 193 -2.70 16.51 13.15
C ARG A 193 -4.20 16.57 13.44
N LEU A 194 -4.62 17.30 14.47
CA LEU A 194 -6.03 17.39 14.84
C LEU A 194 -6.88 18.26 13.88
N ALA A 195 -6.25 19.06 13.02
CA ALA A 195 -6.92 19.80 11.95
C ALA A 195 -7.18 18.93 10.71
N SER A 196 -6.50 17.78 10.58
CA SER A 196 -6.56 16.90 9.41
C SER A 196 -7.99 16.56 8.96
N PRO A 197 -8.96 16.17 9.83
CA PRO A 197 -10.31 15.87 9.39
C PRO A 197 -11.00 17.03 8.67
N GLU A 198 -10.83 18.25 9.19
CA GLU A 198 -11.47 19.43 8.60
C GLU A 198 -10.77 19.85 7.30
N VAL A 199 -9.44 19.74 7.22
CA VAL A 199 -8.68 20.05 6.00
C VAL A 199 -9.02 19.08 4.88
N CYS A 200 -8.95 17.77 5.13
CA CYS A 200 -9.30 16.76 4.13
C CYS A 200 -10.79 16.86 3.74
N GLY A 201 -11.64 17.15 4.71
CA GLY A 201 -13.09 17.22 4.53
C GLY A 201 -13.60 18.42 3.74
N GLN A 202 -12.76 19.43 3.45
CA GLN A 202 -13.11 20.51 2.52
C GLN A 202 -13.46 19.96 1.13
N CYS A 203 -12.75 18.90 0.70
CA CYS A 203 -12.99 18.21 -0.55
C CYS A 203 -13.70 16.86 -0.32
N HIS A 204 -13.29 16.10 0.70
CA HIS A 204 -13.83 14.77 1.01
C HIS A 204 -15.02 14.84 1.98
N THR A 205 -16.04 15.60 1.61
CA THR A 205 -17.19 15.93 2.49
C THR A 205 -17.95 14.69 2.97
N LYS A 206 -18.14 13.70 2.09
CA LYS A 206 -18.79 12.42 2.44
C LYS A 206 -18.00 11.65 3.50
N ALA A 207 -16.69 11.49 3.28
CA ALA A 207 -15.81 10.80 4.22
C ALA A 207 -15.76 11.51 5.58
N LEU A 208 -15.72 12.85 5.59
CA LEU A 208 -15.77 13.63 6.82
C LEU A 208 -17.09 13.42 7.59
N ALA A 209 -18.22 13.37 6.88
CA ALA A 209 -19.52 13.13 7.50
C ALA A 209 -19.60 11.75 8.16
N GLU A 210 -19.13 10.71 7.47
CA GLU A 210 -19.01 9.33 8.00
C GLU A 210 -18.05 9.28 9.20
N TYR A 211 -16.84 9.83 9.04
CA TYR A 211 -15.81 9.86 10.07
C TYR A 211 -16.27 10.51 11.37
N ARG A 212 -17.02 11.62 11.30
CA ARG A 212 -17.57 12.30 12.49
C ARG A 212 -18.54 11.43 13.29
N GLY A 213 -19.19 10.44 12.66
CA GLY A 213 -20.07 9.46 13.30
C GLY A 213 -19.34 8.20 13.81
N SER A 214 -18.14 7.93 13.32
CA SER A 214 -17.34 6.76 13.70
C SER A 214 -16.84 6.78 15.14
N VAL A 215 -16.40 5.63 15.64
CA VAL A 215 -15.72 5.50 16.94
C VAL A 215 -14.43 6.32 17.01
N HIS A 216 -13.70 6.44 15.89
CA HIS A 216 -12.48 7.25 15.84
C HIS A 216 -12.80 8.75 15.96
N GLY A 217 -13.77 9.24 15.19
CA GLY A 217 -14.20 10.64 15.27
C GLY A 217 -14.85 10.99 16.61
N ALA A 218 -15.63 10.07 17.19
CA ALA A 218 -16.25 10.25 18.50
C ALA A 218 -15.21 10.34 19.64
N ALA A 219 -14.17 9.50 19.59
CA ALA A 219 -13.13 9.48 20.61
C ALA A 219 -12.32 10.79 20.68
N LEU A 220 -12.19 11.53 19.57
CA LEU A 220 -11.56 12.87 19.56
C LEU A 220 -12.33 13.93 20.37
N LYS A 221 -13.58 13.67 20.76
CA LYS A 221 -14.37 14.58 21.62
C LYS A 221 -14.18 14.29 23.11
N THR A 222 -13.52 13.19 23.46
CA THR A 222 -13.24 12.81 24.84
C THR A 222 -11.94 13.47 25.34
N PRO A 223 -11.63 13.44 26.65
CA PRO A 223 -10.34 13.91 27.16
C PRO A 223 -9.12 13.19 26.55
N TRP A 224 -9.32 12.02 25.96
CA TRP A 224 -8.29 11.13 25.40
C TRP A 224 -8.01 11.40 23.91
N LYS A 225 -8.09 12.67 23.46
CA LYS A 225 -7.97 13.07 22.03
C LYS A 225 -6.72 12.55 21.32
N GLY A 226 -5.64 12.28 22.07
CA GLY A 226 -4.36 11.84 21.54
C GLY A 226 -4.33 10.39 21.06
N GLU A 227 -5.30 9.54 21.45
CA GLU A 227 -5.24 8.10 21.19
C GLU A 227 -6.10 7.64 19.99
N SER A 228 -6.92 8.53 19.44
CA SER A 228 -7.80 8.20 18.32
C SER A 228 -7.20 8.61 16.98
N ALA A 229 -7.42 7.79 15.95
CA ALA A 229 -6.91 8.00 14.59
C ALA A 229 -7.63 9.15 13.87
N VAL A 230 -6.89 10.01 13.18
CA VAL A 230 -7.36 11.00 12.20
C VAL A 230 -7.03 10.57 10.77
N CYS A 231 -7.47 11.32 9.76
CA CYS A 231 -7.26 10.98 8.35
C CYS A 231 -5.77 10.74 8.01
N SER A 232 -4.86 11.56 8.54
CA SER A 232 -3.41 11.45 8.32
C SER A 232 -2.74 10.26 9.00
N ASP A 233 -3.42 9.57 9.93
CA ASP A 233 -2.85 8.39 10.58
C ASP A 233 -3.10 7.10 9.76
N CYS A 234 -4.11 7.11 8.88
CA CYS A 234 -4.43 6.00 7.98
C CYS A 234 -4.01 6.27 6.53
N HIS A 235 -4.05 7.53 6.11
CA HIS A 235 -3.64 7.96 4.77
C HIS A 235 -2.34 8.75 4.84
N THR A 236 -1.45 8.54 3.86
CA THR A 236 -0.27 9.39 3.72
C THR A 236 -0.68 10.78 3.21
N ALA A 237 -0.09 11.84 3.77
CA ALA A 237 -0.44 13.21 3.37
C ALA A 237 0.13 13.60 1.99
N HIS A 238 1.37 13.18 1.70
CA HIS A 238 2.10 13.55 0.49
C HIS A 238 2.27 12.40 -0.52
N GLN A 239 2.03 11.14 -0.15
CA GLN A 239 2.21 9.99 -1.05
C GLN A 239 0.88 9.27 -1.33
N ILE A 240 -0.22 10.04 -1.41
CA ILE A 240 -1.55 9.49 -1.53
C ILE A 240 -1.80 8.97 -2.96
N SER A 241 -2.33 7.75 -3.06
CA SER A 241 -2.64 7.08 -4.32
C SER A 241 -4.13 6.78 -4.45
N VAL A 242 -4.57 6.40 -5.64
CA VAL A 242 -5.98 6.05 -5.90
C VAL A 242 -6.36 4.83 -5.05
N ALA A 243 -7.52 4.87 -4.41
CA ALA A 243 -7.95 3.85 -3.43
C ALA A 243 -8.00 2.41 -3.98
N THR A 244 -8.15 2.23 -5.29
CA THR A 244 -8.16 0.93 -5.97
C THR A 244 -6.77 0.32 -6.14
N GLU A 245 -5.73 1.14 -6.13
CA GLU A 245 -4.35 0.70 -6.34
C GLU A 245 -3.85 -0.18 -5.19
N LEU A 246 -3.01 -1.15 -5.52
CA LEU A 246 -2.45 -2.08 -4.53
C LEU A 246 -1.64 -1.33 -3.45
N THR A 247 -0.92 -0.29 -3.85
CA THR A 247 -0.15 0.55 -2.93
C THR A 247 -1.03 1.18 -1.87
N ALA A 248 -2.17 1.78 -2.25
CA ALA A 248 -3.13 2.35 -1.32
C ALA A 248 -3.67 1.28 -0.36
N ARG A 249 -4.10 0.13 -0.91
CA ARG A 249 -4.66 -0.99 -0.12
C ARG A 249 -3.68 -1.53 0.91
N ARG A 250 -2.41 -1.72 0.55
CA ARG A 250 -1.34 -2.19 1.46
C ARG A 250 -1.05 -1.15 2.54
N ILE A 251 -0.83 0.10 2.16
CA ILE A 251 -0.56 1.19 3.09
C ILE A 251 -1.69 1.28 4.13
N ILE A 252 -2.95 1.35 3.70
CA ILE A 252 -4.09 1.47 4.63
C ILE A 252 -4.14 0.28 5.59
N THR A 253 -3.95 -0.94 5.07
CA THR A 253 -3.92 -2.17 5.89
C THR A 253 -2.81 -2.10 6.95
N GLU A 254 -1.62 -1.67 6.56
CA GLU A 254 -0.47 -1.53 7.47
C GLU A 254 -0.69 -0.42 8.50
N GLN A 255 -1.26 0.72 8.10
CA GLN A 255 -1.50 1.85 9.02
C GLN A 255 -2.47 1.49 10.15
N CYS A 256 -3.43 0.58 9.92
CA CYS A 256 -4.26 0.05 11.00
C CYS A 256 -3.41 -0.57 12.13
N GLY A 257 -2.27 -1.18 11.79
CA GLY A 257 -1.35 -1.83 12.72
C GLY A 257 -0.58 -0.88 13.64
N ASN A 258 -0.47 0.41 13.30
CA ASN A 258 0.18 1.40 14.17
C ASN A 258 -0.48 1.48 15.54
N CYS A 259 -1.80 1.26 15.59
CA CYS A 259 -2.58 1.19 16.83
C CYS A 259 -3.12 -0.23 17.10
N HIS A 260 -3.47 -1.00 16.06
CA HIS A 260 -4.05 -2.34 16.17
C HIS A 260 -3.07 -3.46 15.79
N ALA A 261 -1.82 -3.39 16.29
CA ALA A 261 -0.73 -4.29 15.92
C ALA A 261 -1.09 -5.79 16.05
N ALA A 262 -1.73 -6.18 17.16
CA ALA A 262 -2.13 -7.57 17.39
C ALA A 262 -3.21 -8.04 16.39
N ALA A 263 -4.17 -7.16 16.07
CA ALA A 263 -5.21 -7.48 15.09
C ALA A 263 -4.62 -7.60 13.68
N LEU A 264 -3.73 -6.68 13.28
CA LEU A 264 -3.02 -6.74 12.01
C LEU A 264 -2.25 -8.06 11.88
N ALA A 265 -1.47 -8.45 12.89
CA ALA A 265 -0.72 -9.70 12.87
C ALA A 265 -1.63 -10.92 12.65
N SER A 266 -2.73 -11.00 13.39
CA SER A 266 -3.70 -12.11 13.25
C SER A 266 -4.49 -12.08 11.94
N TYR A 267 -4.73 -10.89 11.38
CA TYR A 267 -5.31 -10.75 10.05
C TYR A 267 -4.34 -11.21 8.96
N MET A 268 -3.06 -10.88 9.08
CA MET A 268 -2.01 -11.28 8.14
C MET A 268 -1.73 -12.80 8.18
N ASP A 269 -2.03 -13.47 9.30
CA ASP A 269 -2.04 -14.94 9.36
C ASP A 269 -3.23 -15.58 8.63
N SER A 270 -4.28 -14.80 8.36
CA SER A 270 -5.49 -15.29 7.68
C SER A 270 -5.30 -15.33 6.16
N TYR A 271 -6.09 -16.19 5.50
CA TYR A 271 -6.13 -16.27 4.05
C TYR A 271 -6.50 -14.91 3.41
N HIS A 272 -7.38 -14.14 4.07
CA HIS A 272 -7.76 -12.80 3.61
C HIS A 272 -6.58 -11.84 3.61
N GLY A 273 -5.82 -11.77 4.71
CA GLY A 273 -4.65 -10.91 4.82
C GLY A 273 -3.54 -11.27 3.84
N GLN A 274 -3.21 -12.56 3.73
CA GLN A 274 -2.18 -13.04 2.81
C GLN A 274 -2.48 -12.68 1.36
N LEU A 275 -3.72 -12.92 0.91
CA LEU A 275 -4.13 -12.59 -0.46
C LEU A 275 -4.27 -11.10 -0.71
N ALA A 276 -4.83 -10.35 0.24
CA ALA A 276 -4.91 -8.90 0.13
C ALA A 276 -3.51 -8.30 -0.06
N TRP A 277 -2.54 -8.80 0.71
CA TRP A 277 -1.15 -8.39 0.60
C TRP A 277 -0.55 -8.78 -0.75
N LEU A 278 -0.82 -9.98 -1.28
CA LEU A 278 -0.31 -10.44 -2.57
C LEU A 278 -0.98 -9.80 -3.80
N GLY A 279 -1.89 -8.84 -3.62
CA GLY A 279 -2.53 -8.12 -4.72
C GLY A 279 -4.00 -8.46 -4.94
N GLY A 280 -4.55 -9.41 -4.20
CA GLY A 280 -5.94 -9.85 -4.34
C GLY A 280 -6.90 -8.67 -4.21
N GLU A 281 -7.70 -8.45 -5.25
CA GLU A 281 -8.69 -7.38 -5.24
C GLU A 281 -9.96 -7.83 -4.53
N LYS A 282 -10.43 -9.04 -4.86
CA LYS A 282 -11.67 -9.67 -4.37
C LYS A 282 -11.44 -10.45 -3.07
N VAL A 283 -10.90 -9.77 -2.08
CA VAL A 283 -10.60 -10.35 -0.77
C VAL A 283 -10.85 -9.30 0.30
N ALA A 284 -11.46 -9.72 1.41
CA ALA A 284 -11.83 -8.80 2.48
C ALA A 284 -10.59 -8.22 3.15
N LYS A 285 -10.60 -6.91 3.36
CA LYS A 285 -9.62 -6.13 4.11
C LYS A 285 -10.26 -5.62 5.40
N CYS A 286 -9.45 -4.99 6.27
CA CYS A 286 -9.92 -4.48 7.55
C CYS A 286 -11.18 -3.62 7.41
N TYR A 287 -11.15 -2.68 6.46
CA TYR A 287 -12.24 -1.74 6.20
C TYR A 287 -13.46 -2.33 5.47
N ASP A 288 -13.33 -3.49 4.81
CA ASP A 288 -14.47 -4.16 4.17
C ASP A 288 -15.40 -4.78 5.23
N CYS A 289 -14.83 -5.20 6.37
CA CYS A 289 -15.58 -5.72 7.52
C CYS A 289 -15.90 -4.63 8.55
N HIS A 290 -14.95 -3.74 8.87
CA HIS A 290 -15.09 -2.76 9.95
C HIS A 290 -15.63 -1.39 9.52
N GLU A 291 -15.93 -1.19 8.23
CA GLU A 291 -16.27 0.11 7.62
C GLU A 291 -15.12 1.14 7.70
N ALA A 292 -14.68 1.67 6.55
CA ALA A 292 -13.49 2.52 6.45
C ALA A 292 -13.60 3.82 7.27
N HIS A 293 -14.55 4.69 6.91
CA HIS A 293 -14.75 5.97 7.57
C HIS A 293 -15.91 5.95 8.58
N ASP A 294 -16.78 4.94 8.57
CA ASP A 294 -17.88 4.78 9.52
C ASP A 294 -17.65 3.61 10.47
N THR A 295 -16.43 3.49 11.00
CA THR A 295 -16.07 2.41 11.92
C THR A 295 -16.93 2.47 13.18
N ARG A 296 -17.58 1.36 13.53
CA ARG A 296 -18.51 1.26 14.66
C ARG A 296 -18.05 0.23 15.69
N LYS A 297 -18.60 0.32 16.91
CA LYS A 297 -18.43 -0.74 17.91
C LYS A 297 -19.13 -2.01 17.44
N ILE A 298 -18.62 -3.18 17.81
CA ILE A 298 -19.17 -4.47 17.38
C ILE A 298 -20.62 -4.64 17.86
N GLU A 299 -20.95 -4.07 19.02
CA GLU A 299 -22.29 -4.14 19.62
C GLU A 299 -23.30 -3.21 18.93
N ASP A 300 -22.84 -2.23 18.12
CA ASP A 300 -23.73 -1.35 17.37
C ASP A 300 -24.52 -2.18 16.34
N PRO A 301 -25.86 -2.16 16.36
CA PRO A 301 -26.67 -2.87 15.37
C PRO A 301 -26.34 -2.46 13.93
N ALA A 302 -25.86 -1.25 13.67
CA ALA A 302 -25.48 -0.82 12.33
C ALA A 302 -24.09 -1.32 11.89
N ALA A 303 -23.26 -1.88 12.79
CA ALA A 303 -21.96 -2.40 12.42
C ALA A 303 -22.08 -3.65 11.53
N LYS A 304 -21.28 -3.73 10.47
CA LYS A 304 -21.19 -4.92 9.61
C LYS A 304 -20.75 -6.18 10.38
N VAL A 305 -19.83 -6.01 11.32
CA VAL A 305 -19.33 -7.08 12.19
C VAL A 305 -20.24 -7.41 13.37
N ASN A 306 -21.41 -6.76 13.49
CA ASN A 306 -22.37 -7.12 14.52
C ASN A 306 -22.84 -8.57 14.34
N PRO A 307 -23.00 -9.38 15.42
CA PRO A 307 -23.44 -10.76 15.32
C PRO A 307 -24.71 -10.98 14.47
N THR A 308 -25.65 -10.04 14.44
CA THR A 308 -26.88 -10.16 13.64
C THR A 308 -26.67 -9.86 12.15
N HIS A 309 -25.60 -9.15 11.78
CA HIS A 309 -25.28 -8.76 10.41
C HIS A 309 -24.10 -9.51 9.80
N LEU A 310 -23.28 -10.15 10.62
CA LEU A 310 -22.04 -10.81 10.20
C LEU A 310 -22.25 -11.80 9.05
N LEU A 311 -23.35 -12.58 9.07
CA LEU A 311 -23.66 -13.49 7.97
C LEU A 311 -23.88 -12.75 6.66
N LYS A 312 -24.63 -11.65 6.69
CA LYS A 312 -24.90 -10.83 5.51
C LYS A 312 -23.60 -10.19 4.98
N THR A 313 -22.72 -9.74 5.87
CA THR A 313 -21.39 -9.23 5.50
C THR A 313 -20.55 -10.31 4.81
N CYS A 314 -20.51 -11.54 5.34
CA CYS A 314 -19.83 -12.64 4.66
C CYS A 314 -20.45 -12.93 3.28
N GLN A 315 -21.77 -12.81 3.15
CA GLN A 315 -22.50 -13.07 1.91
C GLN A 315 -22.28 -12.03 0.80
N GLU A 316 -21.61 -10.91 1.10
CA GLU A 316 -21.17 -9.96 0.06
C GLU A 316 -20.20 -10.63 -0.93
N CYS A 317 -19.40 -11.60 -0.47
CA CYS A 317 -18.50 -12.40 -1.32
C CYS A 317 -18.85 -13.90 -1.29
N HIS A 318 -19.29 -14.43 -0.15
CA HIS A 318 -19.67 -15.83 0.02
C HIS A 318 -21.19 -16.01 -0.05
N HIS A 319 -21.77 -15.84 -1.24
CA HIS A 319 -23.24 -15.79 -1.43
C HIS A 319 -24.01 -17.01 -0.87
N HIS A 320 -23.36 -18.17 -0.73
CA HIS A 320 -23.95 -19.40 -0.18
C HIS A 320 -23.53 -19.68 1.28
N ALA A 321 -22.95 -18.70 1.97
CA ALA A 321 -22.60 -18.83 3.38
C ALA A 321 -23.85 -19.08 4.22
N THR A 322 -23.73 -20.03 5.14
CA THR A 322 -24.78 -20.38 6.11
C THR A 322 -24.42 -19.84 7.50
N THR A 323 -25.31 -19.94 8.47
CA THR A 323 -25.03 -19.55 9.87
C THR A 323 -23.87 -20.33 10.50
N ARG A 324 -23.53 -21.52 10.00
CA ARG A 324 -22.31 -22.23 10.43
C ARG A 324 -21.03 -21.58 9.89
N PHE A 325 -21.11 -20.89 8.76
CA PHE A 325 -19.96 -20.20 8.16
C PHE A 325 -19.42 -19.11 9.07
N ILE A 326 -20.29 -18.37 9.76
CA ILE A 326 -19.88 -17.30 10.69
C ILE A 326 -19.30 -17.81 12.02
N GLN A 327 -19.21 -19.12 12.22
CA GLN A 327 -18.37 -19.70 13.28
C GLN A 327 -16.87 -19.59 12.95
N PHE A 328 -16.54 -19.36 11.67
CA PHE A 328 -15.19 -19.00 11.26
C PHE A 328 -14.78 -17.70 11.92
N GLN A 329 -13.59 -17.68 12.52
CA GLN A 329 -13.04 -16.53 13.21
C GLN A 329 -12.02 -15.83 12.29
N PRO A 330 -12.33 -14.64 11.72
CA PRO A 330 -11.53 -14.05 10.64
C PRO A 330 -10.09 -13.66 11.01
N HIS A 331 -9.83 -13.48 12.30
CA HIS A 331 -8.54 -13.08 12.85
C HIS A 331 -8.11 -14.00 14.00
N ALA A 332 -8.51 -15.27 13.97
CA ALA A 332 -7.98 -16.25 14.91
C ALA A 332 -6.51 -16.56 14.61
N ASN A 333 -5.73 -16.82 15.65
CA ASN A 333 -4.30 -17.12 15.51
C ASN A 333 -3.88 -18.30 16.39
N THR A 334 -2.69 -18.85 16.12
CA THR A 334 -2.13 -20.03 16.80
C THR A 334 -1.21 -19.66 17.98
N ARG A 335 -1.13 -18.37 18.35
CA ARG A 335 -0.18 -17.84 19.34
C ARG A 335 -0.83 -17.51 20.68
N ASP A 336 -2.14 -17.32 20.70
CA ASP A 336 -2.93 -16.99 21.87
C ASP A 336 -3.69 -18.22 22.40
N PHE A 337 -3.20 -18.80 23.50
CA PHE A 337 -3.84 -19.96 24.12
C PHE A 337 -5.13 -19.60 24.85
N ASP A 338 -5.20 -18.41 25.46
CA ASP A 338 -6.34 -18.00 26.28
C ASP A 338 -7.58 -17.77 25.41
N LYS A 339 -7.37 -17.21 24.21
CA LYS A 339 -8.44 -16.95 23.25
C LYS A 339 -8.73 -18.12 22.30
N TYR A 340 -7.69 -18.86 21.90
CA TYR A 340 -7.79 -19.92 20.88
C TYR A 340 -7.11 -21.23 21.29
N PRO A 341 -7.52 -21.88 22.41
CA PRO A 341 -6.79 -23.01 22.98
C PRO A 341 -6.69 -24.21 22.03
N ALA A 342 -7.76 -24.53 21.31
CA ALA A 342 -7.78 -25.65 20.37
C ALA A 342 -6.82 -25.41 19.19
N LEU A 343 -6.84 -24.21 18.61
CA LEU A 343 -6.00 -23.85 17.46
C LEU A 343 -4.52 -23.83 17.86
N TRP A 344 -4.21 -23.31 19.05
CA TRP A 344 -2.87 -23.33 19.62
C TRP A 344 -2.36 -24.77 19.80
N LEU A 345 -3.16 -25.65 20.43
CA LEU A 345 -2.76 -27.05 20.68
C LEU A 345 -2.49 -27.80 19.38
N VAL A 346 -3.37 -27.67 18.38
CA VAL A 346 -3.19 -28.30 17.06
C VAL A 346 -1.93 -27.78 16.38
N ALA A 347 -1.69 -26.47 16.41
CA ALA A 347 -0.52 -25.88 15.78
C ALA A 347 0.79 -26.35 16.43
N LYS A 348 0.88 -26.32 17.77
CA LYS A 348 2.06 -26.82 18.49
C LYS A 348 2.26 -28.32 18.27
N GLY A 349 1.18 -29.09 18.29
CA GLY A 349 1.21 -30.53 17.97
C GLY A 349 1.76 -30.80 16.57
N MET A 350 1.32 -30.05 15.55
CA MET A 350 1.81 -30.19 14.19
C MET A 350 3.29 -29.82 14.06
N VAL A 351 3.74 -28.76 14.72
CA VAL A 351 5.16 -28.38 14.75
C VAL A 351 6.01 -29.48 15.39
N VAL A 352 5.59 -30.02 16.53
CA VAL A 352 6.29 -31.13 17.20
C VAL A 352 6.32 -32.38 16.31
N LEU A 353 5.21 -32.73 15.67
CA LEU A 353 5.14 -33.85 14.74
C LEU A 353 6.14 -33.68 13.58
N VAL A 354 6.17 -32.50 12.96
CA VAL A 354 7.11 -32.19 11.86
C VAL A 354 8.55 -32.31 12.34
N ILE A 355 8.89 -31.76 13.50
CA ILE A 355 10.24 -31.85 14.07
C ILE A 355 10.65 -33.32 14.28
N ILE A 356 9.78 -34.13 14.89
CA ILE A 356 10.05 -35.55 15.16
C ILE A 356 10.26 -36.31 13.85
N VAL A 357 9.38 -36.11 12.86
CA VAL A 357 9.47 -36.76 11.56
C VAL A 357 10.77 -36.38 10.86
N LEU A 358 11.12 -35.10 10.81
CA LEU A 358 12.35 -34.64 10.16
C LEU A 358 13.59 -35.19 10.87
N ILE A 359 13.64 -35.16 12.20
CA ILE A 359 14.76 -35.73 12.97
C ILE A 359 14.91 -37.22 12.67
N PHE A 360 13.82 -37.98 12.69
CA PHE A 360 13.86 -39.41 12.42
C PHE A 360 14.39 -39.72 11.01
N PHE A 361 13.80 -39.11 9.97
CA PHE A 361 14.18 -39.40 8.59
C PHE A 361 15.58 -38.88 8.24
N TYR A 362 15.97 -37.69 8.71
CA TYR A 362 17.33 -37.19 8.49
C TYR A 362 18.37 -38.03 9.22
N SER A 363 18.09 -38.46 10.45
CA SER A 363 18.99 -39.37 11.17
C SER A 363 19.10 -40.71 10.45
N HIS A 364 17.99 -41.27 9.97
CA HIS A 364 17.97 -42.50 9.19
C HIS A 364 18.79 -42.38 7.90
N SER A 365 18.57 -41.32 7.12
CA SER A 365 19.31 -41.04 5.89
C SER A 365 20.80 -40.79 6.15
N LEU A 366 21.15 -40.07 7.22
CA LEU A 366 22.54 -39.81 7.60
C LEU A 366 23.25 -41.09 8.04
N LEU A 367 22.60 -41.93 8.84
CA LEU A 367 23.15 -43.22 9.25
C LEU A 367 23.31 -44.16 8.05
N TRP A 368 22.35 -44.15 7.11
CA TRP A 368 22.44 -44.93 5.88
C TRP A 368 23.57 -44.44 4.97
N PHE A 369 23.72 -43.11 4.83
CA PHE A 369 24.82 -42.49 4.08
C PHE A 369 26.17 -42.82 4.72
N TYR A 370 26.27 -42.70 6.05
CA TYR A 370 27.46 -43.04 6.81
C TYR A 370 27.84 -44.52 6.63
N ARG A 371 26.88 -45.44 6.77
CA ARG A 371 27.08 -46.87 6.50
C ARG A 371 27.59 -47.08 5.08
N SER A 372 26.94 -46.49 4.09
CA SER A 372 27.30 -46.64 2.68
C SER A 372 28.71 -46.12 2.38
N TRP A 373 29.07 -44.99 3.00
CA TRP A 373 30.41 -44.42 2.91
C TRP A 373 31.48 -45.33 3.55
N GLN A 374 31.21 -45.86 4.75
CA GLN A 374 32.08 -46.83 5.41
C GLN A 374 32.25 -48.11 4.59
N THR A 375 31.16 -48.66 4.05
CA THR A 375 31.21 -49.85 3.19
C THR A 375 32.02 -49.60 1.91
N ARG A 376 31.94 -48.42 1.30
CA ARG A 376 32.80 -48.06 0.15
C ARG A 376 34.27 -47.98 0.52
N LYS A 377 34.61 -47.41 1.69
CA LYS A 377 35.99 -47.39 2.20
C LYS A 377 36.55 -48.80 2.39
N LEU A 378 35.75 -49.72 2.92
CA LEU A 378 36.13 -51.13 3.15
C LEU A 378 36.18 -51.95 1.85
N ASN A 379 35.26 -51.71 0.91
CA ASN A 379 35.11 -52.49 -0.33
C ASN A 379 36.00 -52.04 -1.49
N HIS A 380 36.84 -51.00 -1.33
CA HIS A 380 37.93 -50.73 -2.29
C HIS A 380 38.91 -51.92 -2.41
N LEU A 381 38.91 -52.86 -1.47
CA LEU A 381 39.77 -54.06 -1.49
C LEU A 381 39.12 -55.31 -2.13
N HIS A 382 37.82 -55.30 -2.47
CA HIS A 382 37.09 -56.49 -2.93
C HIS A 382 36.31 -56.27 -4.24
N GLN A 383 36.83 -55.45 -5.15
CA GLN A 383 36.40 -55.56 -6.56
C GLN A 383 37.05 -56.80 -7.17
N ALA A 384 36.51 -57.97 -6.83
CA ALA A 384 36.76 -59.17 -7.63
C ALA A 384 36.32 -58.86 -9.07
N PRO A 385 37.16 -59.13 -10.09
CA PRO A 385 36.76 -58.97 -11.48
C PRO A 385 35.48 -59.77 -11.70
N LEU A 386 34.45 -59.15 -12.26
CA LEU A 386 33.26 -59.87 -12.71
C LEU A 386 33.73 -61.00 -13.64
N PRO A 387 33.26 -62.26 -13.45
CA PRO A 387 33.66 -63.36 -14.31
C PRO A 387 33.37 -63.00 -15.77
N ALA A 388 34.36 -63.22 -16.65
CA ALA A 388 34.42 -62.73 -18.03
C ALA A 388 33.31 -63.24 -18.99
N ASN A 389 32.28 -63.90 -18.47
CA ASN A 389 31.22 -64.56 -19.25
C ASN A 389 29.81 -64.34 -18.69
N ILE A 390 29.59 -63.25 -17.95
CA ILE A 390 28.22 -62.78 -17.66
C ILE A 390 27.94 -61.65 -18.63
N ASP A 391 26.99 -61.87 -19.52
CA ASP A 391 26.48 -60.87 -20.45
C ASP A 391 26.01 -59.64 -19.64
N THR A 392 26.85 -58.60 -19.59
CA THR A 392 26.68 -57.41 -18.75
C THR A 392 25.54 -56.49 -19.22
N HIS A 393 24.74 -56.94 -20.19
CA HIS A 393 23.72 -56.15 -20.87
C HIS A 393 22.27 -56.48 -20.49
N GLN A 394 22.02 -57.26 -19.43
CA GLN A 394 20.65 -57.44 -18.94
C GLN A 394 20.18 -56.23 -18.12
N HIS A 395 19.48 -55.29 -18.78
CA HIS A 395 18.79 -54.19 -18.12
C HIS A 395 17.41 -54.65 -17.62
N PHE A 396 17.21 -54.67 -16.29
CA PHE A 396 15.90 -54.94 -15.70
C PHE A 396 15.02 -53.68 -15.72
N GLN A 397 13.89 -53.73 -16.42
CA GLN A 397 12.90 -52.65 -16.39
C GLN A 397 12.16 -52.64 -15.04
N ARG A 398 12.62 -51.79 -14.10
CA ARG A 398 12.01 -51.68 -12.76
C ARG A 398 10.56 -51.20 -12.75
N PHE A 399 10.25 -50.20 -13.58
CA PHE A 399 8.90 -49.63 -13.72
C PHE A 399 8.50 -49.53 -15.18
N SER A 400 7.26 -49.94 -15.48
CA SER A 400 6.67 -49.72 -16.81
C SER A 400 6.37 -48.24 -17.03
N TRP A 401 6.22 -47.87 -18.30
CA TRP A 401 6.06 -46.47 -18.71
C TRP A 401 4.90 -45.74 -17.99
N PRO A 402 3.70 -46.31 -17.80
CA PRO A 402 2.61 -45.65 -17.07
C PRO A 402 2.96 -45.30 -15.62
N TRP A 403 3.69 -46.18 -14.92
CA TRP A 403 4.11 -45.92 -13.54
C TRP A 403 5.16 -44.80 -13.47
N ARG A 404 6.04 -44.70 -14.47
CA ARG A 404 7.01 -43.60 -14.56
C ARG A 404 6.32 -42.25 -14.77
N VAL A 405 5.36 -42.19 -15.70
CA VAL A 405 4.58 -40.98 -15.96
C VAL A 405 3.82 -40.56 -14.70
N ASN A 406 3.14 -41.49 -14.03
CA ASN A 406 2.44 -41.16 -12.79
C ASN A 406 3.41 -40.68 -11.69
N HIS A 407 4.60 -41.27 -11.57
CA HIS A 407 5.60 -40.79 -10.61
C HIS A 407 6.02 -39.35 -10.91
N TRP A 408 6.27 -39.01 -12.18
CA TRP A 408 6.58 -37.64 -12.58
C TRP A 408 5.43 -36.68 -12.30
N LEU A 409 4.18 -37.08 -12.61
CA LEU A 409 3.00 -36.28 -12.29
C LEU A 409 2.86 -36.04 -10.78
N LEU A 410 3.09 -37.08 -9.97
CA LEU A 410 3.05 -36.98 -8.52
C LEU A 410 4.16 -36.03 -8.00
N ALA A 411 5.40 -36.20 -8.48
CA ALA A 411 6.52 -35.37 -8.06
C ALA A 411 6.30 -33.89 -8.42
N LEU A 412 5.95 -33.61 -9.68
CA LEU A 412 5.73 -32.24 -10.16
C LEU A 412 4.52 -31.59 -9.49
N SER A 413 3.44 -32.33 -9.25
CA SER A 413 2.27 -31.80 -8.54
C SER A 413 2.61 -31.44 -7.09
N VAL A 414 3.32 -32.30 -6.35
CA VAL A 414 3.76 -31.99 -4.98
C VAL A 414 4.67 -30.78 -4.94
N MET A 415 5.68 -30.71 -5.82
CA MET A 415 6.58 -29.57 -5.89
C MET A 415 5.82 -28.27 -6.18
N THR A 416 4.86 -28.32 -7.10
CA THR A 416 4.01 -27.16 -7.44
C THR A 416 3.13 -26.76 -6.25
N LEU A 417 2.50 -27.71 -5.57
CA LEU A 417 1.65 -27.46 -4.39
C LEU A 417 2.45 -26.83 -3.25
N VAL A 418 3.63 -27.35 -2.96
CA VAL A 418 4.52 -26.81 -1.92
C VAL A 418 4.97 -25.40 -2.30
N PHE A 419 5.43 -25.19 -3.53
CA PHE A 419 5.93 -23.88 -3.97
C PHE A 419 4.82 -22.81 -3.94
N THR A 420 3.66 -23.11 -4.53
CA THR A 420 2.52 -22.19 -4.54
C THR A 420 1.91 -22.00 -3.13
N GLY A 421 1.89 -23.02 -2.29
CA GLY A 421 1.43 -22.92 -0.90
C GLY A 421 2.35 -22.07 -0.03
N MET A 422 3.66 -22.29 -0.13
CA MET A 422 4.68 -21.49 0.58
C MET A 422 4.62 -20.02 0.16
N THR A 423 4.36 -19.75 -1.12
CA THR A 423 4.21 -18.38 -1.63
C THR A 423 3.09 -17.62 -0.91
N VAL A 424 1.96 -18.28 -0.65
CA VAL A 424 0.83 -17.67 0.09
C VAL A 424 1.14 -17.57 1.59
N MET A 425 1.75 -18.60 2.17
CA MET A 425 2.09 -18.62 3.60
C MET A 425 3.08 -17.50 3.99
N TYR A 426 3.98 -17.12 3.09
CA TYR A 426 4.97 -16.06 3.29
C TYR A 426 4.66 -14.83 2.41
N ALA A 427 3.39 -14.45 2.36
CA ALA A 427 2.86 -13.39 1.48
C ALA A 427 3.60 -12.04 1.57
N ASP A 428 4.13 -11.70 2.74
CA ASP A 428 4.85 -10.46 3.03
C ASP A 428 6.32 -10.46 2.54
N SER A 429 6.85 -11.63 2.20
CA SER A 429 8.24 -11.77 1.75
C SER A 429 8.44 -11.31 0.30
N PHE A 430 9.62 -10.76 0.00
CA PHE A 430 9.94 -10.23 -1.33
C PHE A 430 9.85 -11.29 -2.43
N TRP A 431 10.26 -12.54 -2.14
CA TRP A 431 10.26 -13.62 -3.13
C TRP A 431 8.83 -14.10 -3.43
N ALA A 432 7.93 -14.05 -2.45
CA ALA A 432 6.53 -14.43 -2.65
C ALA A 432 5.82 -13.42 -3.57
N ILE A 433 6.03 -12.13 -3.32
CA ILE A 433 5.49 -11.04 -4.16
C ILE A 433 5.98 -11.19 -5.60
N ASN A 434 7.28 -11.40 -5.80
CA ASN A 434 7.85 -11.61 -7.14
C ASN A 434 7.28 -12.86 -7.80
N THR A 435 7.13 -13.95 -7.05
CA THR A 435 6.56 -15.21 -7.56
C THR A 435 5.14 -15.01 -8.05
N VAL A 436 4.27 -14.41 -7.23
CA VAL A 436 2.88 -14.13 -7.63
C VAL A 436 2.82 -13.19 -8.84
N THR A 437 3.70 -12.20 -8.90
CA THR A 437 3.79 -11.28 -10.05
C THR A 437 4.15 -12.01 -11.34
N ILE A 438 5.15 -12.91 -11.29
CA ILE A 438 5.57 -13.75 -12.43
C ILE A 438 4.45 -14.70 -12.86
N LEU A 439 3.70 -15.26 -11.90
CA LEU A 439 2.55 -16.12 -12.18
C LEU A 439 1.33 -15.35 -12.72
N GLY A 440 1.39 -14.03 -12.83
CA GLY A 440 0.32 -13.18 -13.35
C GLY A 440 -0.78 -12.87 -12.33
N GLY A 441 -0.44 -12.90 -11.04
CA GLY A 441 -1.32 -12.50 -9.94
C GLY A 441 -1.81 -13.68 -9.08
N PRO A 442 -2.45 -13.36 -7.93
CA PRO A 442 -2.86 -14.36 -6.95
C PRO A 442 -3.92 -15.33 -7.47
N GLU A 443 -4.79 -14.88 -8.40
CA GLU A 443 -5.84 -15.70 -9.01
C GLU A 443 -5.24 -16.82 -9.88
N ASN A 444 -4.21 -16.49 -10.66
CA ASN A 444 -3.48 -17.47 -11.47
C ASN A 444 -2.70 -18.45 -10.59
N ALA A 445 -2.01 -17.94 -9.56
CA ALA A 445 -1.30 -18.79 -8.60
C ALA A 445 -2.25 -19.80 -7.92
N ALA A 446 -3.45 -19.36 -7.51
CA ALA A 446 -4.48 -20.22 -6.95
C ALA A 446 -4.99 -21.26 -7.96
N THR A 447 -5.14 -20.88 -9.23
CA THR A 447 -5.56 -21.80 -10.30
C THR A 447 -4.53 -22.89 -10.54
N ILE A 448 -3.24 -22.51 -10.64
CA ILE A 448 -2.11 -23.45 -10.77
C ILE A 448 -2.10 -24.42 -9.58
N HIS A 449 -2.27 -23.91 -8.36
CA HIS A 449 -2.34 -24.74 -7.15
C HIS A 449 -3.47 -25.77 -7.22
N ARG A 450 -4.68 -25.37 -7.63
CA ARG A 450 -5.84 -26.27 -7.76
C ARG A 450 -5.62 -27.33 -8.84
N ILE A 451 -5.04 -26.97 -9.99
CA ILE A 451 -4.71 -27.93 -11.05
C ILE A 451 -3.70 -28.97 -10.51
N ALA A 452 -2.64 -28.52 -9.83
CA ALA A 452 -1.68 -29.42 -9.20
C ALA A 452 -2.34 -30.32 -8.14
N ALA A 453 -3.29 -29.80 -7.36
CA ALA A 453 -4.05 -30.58 -6.38
C ALA A 453 -4.89 -31.69 -7.05
N VAL A 454 -5.59 -31.38 -8.15
CA VAL A 454 -6.38 -32.37 -8.90
C VAL A 454 -5.47 -33.44 -9.50
N ILE A 455 -4.32 -33.07 -10.07
CA ILE A 455 -3.33 -34.03 -10.60
C ILE A 455 -2.83 -34.93 -9.47
N PHE A 456 -2.46 -34.36 -8.33
CA PHE A 456 -1.99 -35.09 -7.15
C PHE A 456 -3.03 -36.09 -6.64
N LEU A 457 -4.27 -35.65 -6.45
CA LEU A 457 -5.36 -36.51 -5.98
C LEU A 457 -5.66 -37.63 -6.98
N THR A 458 -5.67 -37.32 -8.28
CA THR A 458 -5.90 -38.31 -9.34
C THR A 458 -4.77 -39.35 -9.37
N ALA A 459 -3.51 -38.91 -9.25
CA ALA A 459 -2.34 -39.79 -9.22
C ALA A 459 -2.38 -40.75 -8.02
N ILE A 460 -2.76 -40.25 -6.83
CA ILE A 460 -2.88 -41.07 -5.61
C ILE A 460 -4.07 -42.02 -5.69
N LEU A 461 -5.25 -41.54 -6.06
CA LEU A 461 -6.44 -42.39 -6.16
C LEU A 461 -6.26 -43.46 -7.24
N GLY A 462 -5.65 -43.13 -8.38
CA GLY A 462 -5.27 -44.09 -9.41
C GLY A 462 -4.30 -45.16 -8.90
N HIS A 463 -3.30 -44.76 -8.11
CA HIS A 463 -2.37 -45.70 -7.46
C HIS A 463 -3.10 -46.65 -6.49
N LEU A 464 -3.96 -46.11 -5.63
CA LEU A 464 -4.72 -46.88 -4.65
C LEU A 464 -5.69 -47.86 -5.34
N LEU A 465 -6.39 -47.42 -6.38
CA LEU A 465 -7.28 -48.28 -7.19
C LEU A 465 -6.51 -49.39 -7.90
N ALA A 466 -5.34 -49.10 -8.47
CA ALA A 466 -4.51 -50.10 -9.11
C ALA A 466 -3.98 -51.15 -8.10
N LEU A 467 -3.58 -50.71 -6.90
CA LEU A 467 -3.20 -51.60 -5.80
C LEU A 467 -4.38 -52.47 -5.35
N PHE A 468 -5.55 -51.87 -5.15
CA PHE A 468 -6.76 -52.56 -4.73
C PHE A 468 -7.25 -53.57 -5.78
N TYR A 469 -7.26 -53.18 -7.06
CA TYR A 469 -7.56 -54.07 -8.18
C TYR A 469 -6.59 -55.26 -8.18
N LYS A 470 -5.29 -55.02 -8.02
CA LYS A 470 -4.29 -56.09 -7.99
C LYS A 470 -4.47 -57.00 -6.76
N LEU A 471 -4.79 -56.45 -5.59
CA LEU A 471 -5.05 -57.20 -4.35
C LEU A 471 -6.30 -58.08 -4.45
N ILE A 472 -7.37 -57.60 -5.10
CA ILE A 472 -8.63 -58.34 -5.25
C ILE A 472 -8.58 -59.33 -6.39
N MET A 473 -8.15 -58.90 -7.58
CA MET A 473 -8.14 -59.75 -8.77
C MET A 473 -7.03 -60.80 -8.75
N ARG A 474 -5.93 -60.58 -8.01
CA ARG A 474 -4.91 -61.62 -7.76
C ARG A 474 -5.18 -62.44 -6.51
N ARG A 475 -6.44 -62.62 -6.10
CA ARG A 475 -6.85 -63.73 -5.22
C ARG A 475 -6.74 -65.10 -5.92
N GLN A 476 -5.62 -65.37 -6.59
CA GLN A 476 -5.17 -66.72 -6.92
C GLN A 476 -3.77 -66.92 -6.35
N GLY A 477 -3.72 -67.60 -5.21
CA GLY A 477 -2.56 -68.35 -4.72
C GLY A 477 -1.41 -67.55 -4.08
N HIS A 478 -1.28 -67.69 -2.77
CA HIS A 478 -0.11 -67.38 -1.92
C HIS A 478 0.10 -65.91 -1.51
N PHE A 479 -0.56 -65.56 -0.39
CA PHE A 479 0.01 -64.65 0.61
C PHE A 479 1.27 -65.29 1.21
N ALA A 480 2.41 -65.12 0.56
CA ALA A 480 3.71 -65.46 1.12
C ALA A 480 4.65 -64.26 0.99
N CYS A 481 4.41 -63.19 1.76
CA CYS A 481 5.43 -62.25 2.24
C CYS A 481 4.79 -61.06 2.97
N ILE A 482 4.32 -61.25 4.20
CA ILE A 482 4.17 -60.11 5.15
C ILE A 482 4.83 -60.42 6.52
N THR A 483 5.13 -61.67 6.87
CA THR A 483 5.69 -61.99 8.18
C THR A 483 6.77 -63.07 8.07
N THR A 484 7.99 -62.69 7.70
CA THR A 484 9.28 -63.19 8.24
C THR A 484 10.42 -62.77 7.31
N LEU A 485 11.29 -61.91 7.84
CA LEU A 485 12.45 -61.28 7.20
C LEU A 485 13.59 -62.27 6.82
N SER A 486 13.37 -63.58 6.79
CA SER A 486 14.47 -64.56 6.79
C SER A 486 14.44 -65.62 5.68
N ARG A 487 13.43 -65.67 4.80
CA ARG A 487 13.33 -66.78 3.81
C ARG A 487 13.32 -66.42 2.33
N CYS A 488 13.44 -65.13 1.97
CA CYS A 488 13.68 -64.69 0.59
C CYS A 488 15.18 -64.46 0.26
N TYR A 489 16.09 -64.99 1.07
CA TYR A 489 17.54 -64.81 0.93
C TYR A 489 18.23 -66.02 0.28
N ARG A 490 17.66 -66.54 -0.81
CA ARG A 490 18.32 -67.61 -1.60
C ARG A 490 17.98 -67.52 -3.08
N HIS A 491 18.22 -66.36 -3.66
CA HIS A 491 18.68 -66.25 -5.04
C HIS A 491 19.43 -64.92 -5.17
N ASP A 492 20.73 -65.06 -5.41
CA ASP A 492 21.75 -64.09 -5.80
C ASP A 492 21.33 -62.60 -5.88
N TRP A 493 21.66 -61.86 -4.82
CA TRP A 493 21.69 -60.40 -4.82
C TRP A 493 23.13 -59.92 -5.09
N THR A 494 23.58 -59.99 -6.33
CA THR A 494 24.70 -59.19 -6.85
C THR A 494 24.13 -58.15 -7.82
N ILE A 495 23.57 -57.07 -7.28
CA ILE A 495 23.16 -55.90 -8.07
C ILE A 495 24.26 -54.83 -7.93
N PRO A 496 25.02 -54.50 -8.99
CA PRO A 496 25.79 -53.27 -9.02
C PRO A 496 24.82 -52.11 -9.28
N LEU A 497 24.52 -51.33 -8.24
CA LEU A 497 23.70 -50.14 -8.33
C LEU A 497 24.56 -48.97 -8.85
N VAL A 498 24.52 -48.77 -10.16
CA VAL A 498 24.83 -47.47 -10.78
C VAL A 498 23.60 -46.57 -10.58
N PHE A 499 23.80 -45.49 -9.83
CA PHE A 499 22.79 -44.47 -9.55
C PHE A 499 22.43 -43.69 -10.83
N TRP A 500 21.14 -43.36 -10.93
CA TRP A 500 20.70 -41.99 -11.18
C TRP A 500 20.18 -41.42 -9.87
#